data_AF-A0A8B6URP2-F1
#
_entry.id   AF-A0A8B6URP2-F1
#
_cell.length_a   1.000
_cell.length_b   1.000
_cell.length_c   1.000
_cell.angle_alpha   90.00
_cell.angle_beta   90.00
_cell.angle_gamma   90.00
#
_symmetry.space_group_name_H-M   'P 1'
#
loop_
_entity.id
_entity.type
_entity.pdbx_description
1 polymer ?
#
loop_
_entity_poly.entity_id
_entity_poly.type
_entity_poly.pdbx_seq_one_letter_code
_entity_poly.pdbx_strand_id
1 'polypeptide(L)'
;MNRSERRRYEKEFPKALKKAGDNCGICRKPLQHNSRTFGGVLADGQAALAGECCQNQLDVVMGSGIYINQNTDAIMDALGQMKGRSDGEPVSDALEASKRLQKGIGGLEDFVERAKQRAGVTGPVQRISLTDTPWKTDDAQWFESHPGRSHRLRPMHPGEEETLPPEIKDAAIPEGHRWEILVRQIKKGQRVRSAFCRDTRTEIPDVEAVIHAIFDTVARAQHAGTITVEEIAALAKRYHIPEGSAPN
;
A
#
# COMPACT_ATOMS: atom_id res chain seq x y z
N MET A 1 32.10 -4.75 23.61
CA MET A 1 31.94 -5.68 22.47
C MET A 1 33.30 -6.20 22.04
N ASN A 2 33.48 -7.51 22.01
CA ASN A 2 34.72 -8.13 21.52
C ASN A 2 34.62 -8.43 20.00
N ARG A 3 35.78 -8.52 19.32
CA ARG A 3 35.85 -8.73 17.87
C ARG A 3 35.23 -10.05 17.41
N SER A 4 35.19 -11.05 18.28
CA SER A 4 34.62 -12.37 18.03
C SER A 4 33.10 -12.37 17.97
N GLU A 5 32.42 -11.65 18.85
CA GLU A 5 30.94 -11.49 18.87
C GLU A 5 30.45 -10.86 17.58
N ARG A 6 31.11 -9.78 17.15
CA ARG A 6 30.76 -9.09 15.90
C ARG A 6 30.87 -10.01 14.68
N ARG A 7 31.99 -10.75 14.55
CA ARG A 7 32.18 -11.70 13.45
C ARG A 7 31.15 -12.82 13.46
N ARG A 8 30.78 -13.31 14.65
CA ARG A 8 29.77 -14.37 14.79
C ARG A 8 28.38 -13.84 14.40
N TYR A 9 28.01 -12.66 14.88
CA TYR A 9 26.77 -11.99 14.50
C TYR A 9 26.68 -11.81 12.97
N GLU A 10 27.70 -11.23 12.33
CA GLU A 10 27.72 -11.02 10.88
C GLU A 10 27.56 -12.33 10.08
N LYS A 11 28.08 -13.46 10.61
CA LYS A 11 27.99 -14.78 9.98
C LYS A 11 26.65 -15.49 10.21
N GLU A 12 26.09 -15.38 11.42
CA GLU A 12 24.94 -16.18 11.86
C GLU A 12 23.61 -15.46 11.73
N PHE A 13 23.61 -14.13 11.85
CA PHE A 13 22.39 -13.33 11.84
C PHE A 13 21.55 -13.49 10.56
N PRO A 14 22.12 -13.58 9.34
CA PRO A 14 21.32 -13.87 8.14
C PRO A 14 20.56 -15.20 8.22
N LYS A 15 21.14 -16.21 8.88
CA LYS A 15 20.48 -17.50 9.11
C LYS A 15 19.38 -17.37 10.17
N ALA A 16 19.63 -16.59 11.22
CA ALA A 16 18.64 -16.31 12.25
C ALA A 16 17.42 -15.58 11.67
N LEU A 17 17.64 -14.58 10.80
CA LEU A 17 16.58 -13.89 10.04
C LEU A 17 15.74 -14.86 9.22
N LYS A 18 16.40 -15.68 8.36
CA LYS A 18 15.70 -16.64 7.51
C LYS A 18 14.91 -17.69 8.31
N LYS A 19 15.44 -18.12 9.47
CA LYS A 19 14.77 -19.08 10.36
C LYS A 19 13.63 -18.46 11.15
N ALA A 20 13.69 -17.16 11.44
CA ALA A 20 12.65 -16.45 12.19
C ALA A 20 11.43 -16.15 11.29
N GLY A 21 11.67 -15.83 10.01
CA GLY A 21 10.61 -15.44 9.08
C GLY A 21 9.88 -14.21 9.62
N ASP A 22 8.54 -14.28 9.64
CA ASP A 22 7.65 -13.22 10.13
C ASP A 22 7.42 -13.25 11.65
N ASN A 23 8.26 -13.98 12.40
CA ASN A 23 8.10 -14.18 13.83
C ASN A 23 9.33 -13.68 14.60
N CYS A 24 9.15 -13.41 15.90
CA CYS A 24 10.29 -13.23 16.79
C CYS A 24 11.14 -14.50 16.82
N GLY A 25 12.46 -14.37 16.61
CA GLY A 25 13.40 -15.50 16.61
C GLY A 25 13.55 -16.20 17.96
N ILE A 26 13.14 -15.55 19.05
CA ILE A 26 13.22 -16.05 20.44
C ILE A 26 11.89 -16.70 20.85
N CYS A 27 10.83 -15.91 21.05
CA CYS A 27 9.54 -16.44 21.53
C CYS A 27 8.61 -16.96 20.44
N ARG A 28 8.97 -16.84 19.16
CA ARG A 28 8.20 -17.30 18.00
C ARG A 28 6.81 -16.67 17.83
N LYS A 29 6.48 -15.61 18.58
CA LYS A 29 5.27 -14.82 18.35
C LYS A 29 5.36 -14.09 17.00
N PRO A 30 4.24 -14.00 16.24
CA PRO A 30 4.18 -13.21 15.02
C PRO A 30 4.55 -11.74 15.25
N LEU A 31 5.37 -11.20 14.36
CA LEU A 31 5.68 -9.78 14.33
C LEU A 31 4.48 -9.02 13.74
N GLN A 32 4.12 -7.92 14.38
CA GLN A 32 3.05 -7.05 13.90
C GLN A 32 3.61 -6.06 12.89
N HIS A 33 2.75 -5.59 11.98
CA HIS A 33 3.10 -4.50 11.08
C HIS A 33 3.70 -3.31 11.85
N ASN A 34 4.76 -2.69 11.32
CA ASN A 34 5.43 -1.53 11.92
C ASN A 34 6.03 -1.81 13.32
N SER A 35 6.31 -3.08 13.65
CA SER A 35 6.99 -3.43 14.90
C SER A 35 8.50 -3.26 14.80
N ARG A 36 9.13 -2.80 15.89
CA ARG A 36 10.59 -2.73 15.99
C ARG A 36 11.19 -4.12 16.14
N THR A 37 12.28 -4.36 15.42
CA THR A 37 13.07 -5.59 15.51
C THR A 37 14.52 -5.27 15.86
N PHE A 38 15.15 -6.21 16.54
CA PHE A 38 16.49 -6.06 17.10
C PHE A 38 17.31 -7.28 16.74
N GLY A 39 18.44 -7.07 16.09
CA GLY A 39 19.45 -8.08 15.86
C GLY A 39 20.50 -7.98 16.95
N GLY A 40 20.83 -9.10 17.58
CA GLY A 40 21.82 -9.11 18.66
C GLY A 40 22.34 -10.50 18.96
N VAL A 41 23.07 -10.60 20.07
CA VAL A 41 23.53 -11.87 20.64
C VAL A 41 22.84 -12.12 21.97
N LEU A 42 22.47 -13.37 22.22
CA LEU A 42 21.97 -13.86 23.50
C LEU A 42 23.13 -14.09 24.48
N ALA A 43 22.81 -14.32 25.76
CA ALA A 43 23.80 -14.61 26.81
C ALA A 43 24.65 -15.87 26.53
N ASP A 44 24.15 -16.82 25.73
CA ASP A 44 24.88 -18.01 25.29
C ASP A 44 25.78 -17.74 24.06
N GLY A 45 25.79 -16.50 23.56
CA GLY A 45 26.57 -16.06 22.41
C GLY A 45 25.98 -16.44 21.05
N GLN A 46 24.72 -16.89 20.97
CA GLN A 46 24.02 -17.12 19.71
C GLN A 46 23.45 -15.83 19.13
N ALA A 47 23.52 -15.66 17.81
CA ALA A 47 22.85 -14.54 17.14
C ALA A 47 21.34 -14.77 17.05
N ALA A 48 20.54 -13.75 17.38
CA ALA A 48 19.08 -13.82 17.36
C ALA A 48 18.44 -12.56 16.78
N LEU A 49 17.25 -12.74 16.21
CA LEU A 49 16.30 -11.66 15.89
C LEU A 49 15.24 -11.60 16.98
N ALA A 50 15.15 -10.49 17.69
CA ALA A 50 14.10 -10.23 18.67
C ALA A 50 13.09 -9.21 18.10
N GLY A 51 11.80 -9.43 18.35
CA GLY A 51 10.83 -8.33 18.32
C GLY A 51 10.84 -7.58 19.64
N GLU A 52 10.03 -6.53 19.76
CA GLU A 52 9.83 -5.77 21.01
C GLU A 52 9.52 -6.68 22.22
N CYS A 53 8.82 -7.78 21.98
CA CYS A 53 8.47 -8.77 23.00
C CYS A 53 9.66 -9.47 23.68
N CYS A 54 10.83 -9.52 23.05
CA CYS A 54 12.00 -10.23 23.57
C CYS A 54 13.31 -9.42 23.48
N GLN A 55 13.25 -8.13 23.18
CA GLN A 55 14.47 -7.31 23.03
C GLN A 55 15.36 -7.38 24.28
N ASN A 56 14.77 -7.43 25.47
CA ASN A 56 15.47 -7.46 26.76
C ASN A 56 16.18 -8.80 27.03
N GLN A 57 15.98 -9.81 26.17
CA GLN A 57 16.69 -11.09 26.25
C GLN A 57 17.99 -11.09 25.44
N LEU A 58 18.23 -10.05 24.63
CA LEU A 58 19.52 -9.84 23.97
C LEU A 58 20.49 -9.26 25.00
N ASP A 59 21.65 -9.90 25.12
CA ASP A 59 22.74 -9.41 25.97
C ASP A 59 23.42 -8.19 25.32
N VAL A 60 23.56 -8.23 23.99
CA VAL A 60 24.04 -7.09 23.21
C VAL A 60 23.20 -6.91 21.94
N VAL A 61 22.66 -5.70 21.76
CA VAL A 61 21.99 -5.29 20.52
C VAL A 61 23.03 -4.79 19.52
N MET A 62 23.09 -5.44 18.36
CA MET A 62 24.05 -5.17 17.29
C MET A 62 23.43 -4.37 16.14
N GLY A 63 22.10 -4.40 16.02
CA GLY A 63 21.36 -3.65 15.02
C GLY A 63 19.87 -3.61 15.33
N SER A 64 19.18 -2.69 14.70
CA SER A 64 17.74 -2.51 14.85
C SER A 64 17.10 -2.23 13.49
N GLY A 65 15.86 -2.65 13.31
CA GLY A 65 15.07 -2.41 12.11
C GLY A 65 13.58 -2.32 12.42
N ILE A 66 12.80 -2.22 11.36
CA ILE A 66 11.32 -2.25 11.42
C ILE A 66 10.85 -3.42 10.57
N TYR A 67 9.90 -4.19 11.10
CA TYR A 67 9.20 -5.21 10.35
C TYR A 67 7.99 -4.61 9.64
N ILE A 68 7.92 -4.80 8.32
CA ILE A 68 6.92 -4.20 7.43
C ILE A 68 6.34 -5.32 6.56
N ASN A 69 5.04 -5.57 6.71
CA ASN A 69 4.28 -6.57 5.94
C ASN A 69 2.98 -6.01 5.31
N GLN A 70 2.77 -4.69 5.38
CA GLN A 70 1.67 -3.97 4.74
C GLN A 70 2.23 -2.72 4.09
N ASN A 71 1.58 -2.21 3.05
CA ASN A 71 2.00 -0.98 2.36
C ASN A 71 3.50 -0.96 1.96
N THR A 72 4.12 -2.14 1.78
CA THR A 72 5.57 -2.29 1.67
C THR A 72 6.13 -1.46 0.51
N ASP A 73 5.46 -1.45 -0.63
CA ASP A 73 5.88 -0.67 -1.80
C ASP A 73 5.83 0.85 -1.54
N ALA A 74 4.76 1.33 -0.89
CA ALA A 74 4.61 2.75 -0.57
C ALA A 74 5.68 3.21 0.44
N ILE A 75 6.00 2.37 1.43
CA ILE A 75 7.04 2.66 2.42
C ILE A 75 8.44 2.60 1.78
N MET A 76 8.71 1.59 0.95
CA MET A 76 9.99 1.45 0.26
C MET A 76 10.25 2.59 -0.73
N ASP A 77 9.22 3.05 -1.45
CA ASP A 77 9.28 4.22 -2.32
C ASP A 77 9.54 5.50 -1.52
N ALA A 78 8.84 5.70 -0.41
CA ALA A 78 9.06 6.86 0.47
C ALA A 78 10.50 6.86 1.02
N LEU A 79 11.01 5.71 1.47
CA LEU A 79 12.40 5.56 1.91
C LEU A 79 13.40 5.79 0.76
N GLY A 80 13.06 5.36 -0.46
CA GLY A 80 13.83 5.58 -1.67
C GLY A 80 13.91 7.06 -2.05
N GLN A 81 12.81 7.81 -1.96
CA GLN A 81 12.75 9.25 -2.22
C GLN A 81 13.40 10.08 -1.09
N MET A 82 13.48 9.53 0.13
CA MET A 82 14.19 10.13 1.25
C MET A 82 15.72 9.95 1.18
N LYS A 83 16.25 9.07 0.30
CA LYS A 83 17.68 9.01 -0.02
C LYS A 83 18.10 10.28 -0.78
N GLY A 84 18.29 11.36 -0.05
CA GLY A 84 18.67 12.66 -0.59
C GLY A 84 18.57 13.83 0.40
N ARG A 85 17.87 13.65 1.54
CA ARG A 85 17.82 14.63 2.63
C ARG A 85 18.53 14.09 3.86
N SER A 86 19.85 14.14 3.86
CA SER A 86 20.68 13.90 5.05
C SER A 86 20.80 15.17 5.93
N ASP A 87 19.70 15.89 6.13
CA ASP A 87 19.65 17.05 7.02
C ASP A 87 19.25 16.66 8.46
N GLY A 88 19.01 15.37 8.71
CA GLY A 88 18.75 14.84 10.04
C GLY A 88 20.05 14.59 10.80
N GLU A 89 20.14 15.08 12.03
CA GLU A 89 21.28 14.81 12.91
C GLU A 89 21.58 13.30 12.98
N PRO A 90 22.87 12.91 12.89
CA PRO A 90 23.28 11.51 13.02
C PRO A 90 22.77 10.97 14.36
N VAL A 91 22.01 9.89 14.28
CA VAL A 91 21.46 9.25 15.49
C VAL A 91 22.57 8.45 16.14
N SER A 92 22.85 8.73 17.42
CA SER A 92 23.97 8.12 18.15
C SER A 92 23.74 6.66 18.58
N ASP A 93 22.50 6.17 18.49
CA ASP A 93 22.08 4.85 18.96
C ASP A 93 21.09 4.18 18.00
N ALA A 94 21.27 2.87 17.80
CA ALA A 94 20.40 2.03 16.97
C ALA A 94 18.95 2.04 17.49
N LEU A 95 18.77 2.03 18.82
CA LEU A 95 17.43 2.05 19.41
C LEU A 95 16.66 3.33 19.02
N GLU A 96 17.32 4.47 19.08
CA GLU A 96 16.73 5.77 18.69
C GLU A 96 16.50 5.86 17.18
N ALA A 97 17.40 5.30 16.37
CA ALA A 97 17.21 5.21 14.92
C ALA A 97 15.95 4.40 14.57
N SER A 98 15.72 3.27 15.25
CA SER A 98 14.52 2.46 15.05
C SER A 98 13.24 3.19 15.45
N LYS A 99 13.25 3.97 16.54
CA LYS A 99 12.08 4.76 16.96
C LYS A 99 11.73 5.84 15.95
N ARG A 100 12.73 6.55 15.41
CA ARG A 100 12.52 7.57 14.37
C ARG A 100 11.92 6.95 13.09
N LEU A 101 12.43 5.79 12.68
CA LEU A 101 11.89 5.05 11.54
C LEU A 101 10.44 4.60 11.76
N GLN A 102 10.14 4.01 12.93
CA GLN A 102 8.78 3.58 13.30
C GLN A 102 7.79 4.77 13.24
N LYS A 103 8.18 5.92 13.80
CA LYS A 103 7.36 7.14 13.79
C LYS A 103 7.15 7.67 12.37
N GLY A 104 8.18 7.65 11.53
CA GLY A 104 8.08 8.06 10.13
C GLY A 104 7.11 7.20 9.33
N ILE A 105 7.17 5.87 9.52
CA ILE A 105 6.27 4.91 8.87
C ILE A 105 4.83 5.12 9.35
N GLY A 106 4.61 5.29 10.65
CA GLY A 106 3.26 5.59 11.18
C GLY A 106 2.68 6.90 10.62
N GLY A 107 3.51 7.93 10.42
CA GLY A 107 3.07 9.16 9.77
C GLY A 107 2.65 8.99 8.30
N LEU A 108 3.31 8.07 7.58
CA LEU A 108 2.94 7.71 6.21
C LEU A 108 1.63 6.92 6.17
N GLU A 109 1.43 5.99 7.10
CA GLU A 109 0.18 5.24 7.26
C GLU A 109 -1.01 6.19 7.53
N ASP A 110 -0.86 7.15 8.45
CA ASP A 110 -1.87 8.17 8.72
C ASP A 110 -2.21 9.00 7.47
N PHE A 111 -1.20 9.30 6.65
CA PHE A 111 -1.40 10.00 5.39
C PHE A 111 -2.18 9.15 4.39
N VAL A 112 -1.82 7.86 4.27
CA VAL A 112 -2.51 6.88 3.44
C VAL A 112 -3.98 6.77 3.88
N GLU A 113 -4.25 6.60 5.18
CA GLU A 113 -5.61 6.53 5.75
C GLU A 113 -6.45 7.77 5.45
N ARG A 114 -5.91 8.97 5.66
CA ARG A 114 -6.59 10.22 5.31
C ARG A 114 -6.90 10.32 3.81
N ALA A 115 -6.01 9.79 2.95
CA ALA A 115 -6.26 9.73 1.52
C ALA A 115 -7.40 8.76 1.19
N LYS A 116 -7.51 7.61 1.89
CA LYS A 116 -8.65 6.68 1.73
C LYS A 116 -9.97 7.33 2.08
N GLN A 117 -10.02 7.99 3.24
CA GLN A 117 -11.23 8.68 3.72
C GLN A 117 -11.71 9.73 2.73
N ARG A 118 -10.79 10.56 2.19
CA ARG A 118 -11.12 11.56 1.15
C ARG A 118 -11.57 10.93 -0.16
N ALA A 119 -11.08 9.72 -0.47
CA ALA A 119 -11.47 8.95 -1.65
C ALA A 119 -12.73 8.08 -1.42
N GLY A 120 -13.37 8.13 -0.25
CA GLY A 120 -14.53 7.29 0.05
C GLY A 120 -14.24 5.79 0.07
N VAL A 121 -12.97 5.40 0.21
CA VAL A 121 -12.53 3.99 0.23
C VAL A 121 -12.58 3.48 1.66
N THR A 122 -13.40 2.45 1.92
CA THR A 122 -13.60 1.86 3.26
C THR A 122 -12.84 0.55 3.48
N GLY A 123 -12.27 -0.04 2.42
CA GLY A 123 -11.42 -1.24 2.50
C GLY A 123 -9.92 -0.94 2.72
N PRO A 124 -9.09 -1.97 2.97
CA PRO A 124 -7.64 -1.78 2.98
C PRO A 124 -7.22 -1.20 1.62
N VAL A 125 -6.70 0.04 1.58
CA VAL A 125 -6.05 0.55 0.36
C VAL A 125 -4.83 -0.29 0.13
N GLN A 126 -4.97 -1.21 -0.80
CA GLN A 126 -3.91 -2.07 -1.25
C GLN A 126 -3.02 -1.37 -2.28
N ARG A 127 -3.12 -0.03 -2.47
CA ARG A 127 -2.43 0.64 -3.58
C ARG A 127 -2.43 2.17 -3.53
N ILE A 128 -1.50 2.74 -2.76
CA ILE A 128 -0.86 3.99 -3.15
C ILE A 128 0.47 3.60 -3.79
N SER A 129 0.45 3.24 -5.07
CA SER A 129 1.69 3.06 -5.82
C SER A 129 2.26 4.46 -6.08
N LEU A 130 3.56 4.69 -5.79
CA LEU A 130 4.29 5.94 -6.09
C LEU A 130 5.41 5.78 -7.15
N THR A 131 5.78 4.55 -7.53
CA THR A 131 6.61 4.21 -8.72
C THR A 131 6.15 4.81 -10.05
N ASP A 132 6.98 5.55 -10.79
CA ASP A 132 6.60 6.09 -12.11
C ASP A 132 6.35 4.97 -13.13
N THR A 133 5.10 4.55 -13.25
CA THR A 133 4.66 3.53 -14.19
C THR A 133 4.06 4.17 -15.44
N PRO A 134 4.11 3.52 -16.62
CA PRO A 134 3.53 4.08 -17.85
C PRO A 134 2.07 4.52 -17.68
N TRP A 135 1.29 3.74 -16.93
CA TRP A 135 -0.11 4.04 -16.63
C TRP A 135 -0.32 5.23 -15.70
N LYS A 136 0.67 5.62 -14.87
CA LYS A 136 0.57 6.86 -14.08
C LYS A 136 0.68 8.11 -14.92
N THR A 137 1.62 8.10 -15.86
CA THR A 137 1.82 9.21 -16.80
C THR A 137 0.60 9.34 -17.70
N ASP A 138 0.09 8.22 -18.22
CA ASP A 138 -1.13 8.19 -19.02
C ASP A 138 -2.34 8.73 -18.25
N ASP A 139 -2.59 8.26 -17.02
CA ASP A 139 -3.65 8.80 -16.16
C ASP A 139 -3.45 10.29 -15.89
N ALA A 140 -2.20 10.75 -15.73
CA ALA A 140 -1.94 12.15 -15.50
C ALA A 140 -2.30 13.04 -16.69
N GLN A 141 -1.85 12.66 -17.88
CA GLN A 141 -2.12 13.38 -19.13
C GLN A 141 -3.61 13.34 -19.48
N TRP A 142 -4.30 12.24 -19.19
CA TRP A 142 -5.74 12.15 -19.41
C TRP A 142 -6.51 13.13 -18.53
N PHE A 143 -6.23 13.20 -17.22
CA PHE A 143 -6.90 14.17 -16.34
C PHE A 143 -6.54 15.63 -16.66
N GLU A 144 -5.33 15.90 -17.16
CA GLU A 144 -4.95 17.25 -17.60
C GLU A 144 -5.71 17.69 -18.85
N SER A 145 -6.01 16.76 -19.77
CA SER A 145 -6.84 17.02 -20.95
C SER A 145 -8.35 17.02 -20.65
N HIS A 146 -8.77 16.56 -19.47
CA HIS A 146 -10.18 16.47 -19.06
C HIS A 146 -10.43 17.16 -17.71
N PRO A 147 -10.31 18.50 -17.63
CA PRO A 147 -10.36 19.24 -16.36
C PRO A 147 -11.71 19.15 -15.61
N GLY A 148 -12.80 18.81 -16.31
CA GLY A 148 -14.13 18.58 -15.71
C GLY A 148 -14.36 17.16 -15.21
N ARG A 149 -13.37 16.27 -15.33
CA ARG A 149 -13.50 14.85 -14.96
C ARG A 149 -12.70 14.56 -13.70
N SER A 150 -13.31 13.84 -12.77
CA SER A 150 -12.64 13.29 -11.59
C SER A 150 -12.48 11.77 -11.66
N HIS A 151 -13.20 11.13 -12.59
CA HIS A 151 -13.18 9.69 -12.78
C HIS A 151 -12.87 9.30 -14.23
N ARG A 152 -12.06 8.25 -14.37
CA ARG A 152 -11.68 7.65 -15.65
C ARG A 152 -11.88 6.14 -15.59
N LEU A 153 -12.40 5.59 -16.68
CA LEU A 153 -12.40 4.16 -16.95
C LEU A 153 -11.42 3.89 -18.09
N ARG A 154 -10.57 2.87 -17.96
CA ARG A 154 -9.67 2.46 -19.04
C ARG A 154 -9.36 0.96 -19.00
N PRO A 155 -8.90 0.39 -20.13
CA PRO A 155 -8.26 -0.92 -20.12
C PRO A 155 -7.09 -0.97 -19.13
N MET A 156 -6.85 -2.17 -18.61
CA MET A 156 -5.65 -2.45 -17.83
C MET A 156 -4.41 -2.38 -18.73
N HIS A 157 -3.34 -1.74 -18.27
CA HIS A 157 -2.09 -1.73 -19.01
C HIS A 157 -1.33 -3.06 -18.84
N PRO A 158 -0.48 -3.44 -19.81
CA PRO A 158 0.44 -4.56 -19.64
C PRO A 158 1.29 -4.40 -18.36
N GLY A 159 1.37 -5.46 -17.55
CA GLY A 159 2.10 -5.47 -16.27
C GLY A 159 1.36 -4.83 -15.08
N GLU A 160 0.26 -4.11 -15.30
CA GLU A 160 -0.55 -3.59 -14.19
C GLU A 160 -1.24 -4.72 -13.41
N GLU A 161 -1.48 -5.86 -14.06
CA GLU A 161 -1.96 -7.10 -13.45
C GLU A 161 -1.03 -7.66 -12.38
N GLU A 162 0.30 -7.47 -12.49
CA GLU A 162 1.27 -7.90 -11.48
C GLU A 162 1.09 -7.16 -10.16
N THR A 163 0.47 -5.98 -10.21
CA THR A 163 0.14 -5.24 -9.01
C THR A 163 -1.08 -5.82 -8.30
N LEU A 164 -1.96 -6.57 -8.99
CA LEU A 164 -3.21 -7.13 -8.44
C LEU A 164 -2.97 -8.08 -7.25
N PRO A 165 -3.90 -8.14 -6.27
CA PRO A 165 -3.80 -9.07 -5.15
C PRO A 165 -3.90 -10.50 -5.70
N PRO A 166 -3.25 -11.49 -5.07
CA PRO A 166 -3.32 -12.88 -5.49
C PRO A 166 -4.77 -13.35 -5.68
N GLU A 167 -5.69 -12.95 -4.81
CA GLU A 167 -7.09 -13.34 -4.86
C GLU A 167 -7.81 -12.88 -6.14
N ILE A 168 -7.39 -11.74 -6.70
CA ILE A 168 -7.92 -11.22 -7.97
C ILE A 168 -7.22 -11.86 -9.16
N LYS A 169 -5.90 -12.11 -9.06
CA LYS A 169 -5.12 -12.79 -10.10
C LYS A 169 -5.59 -14.22 -10.33
N ASP A 170 -5.95 -14.89 -9.26
CA ASP A 170 -6.41 -16.29 -9.26
C ASP A 170 -7.92 -16.41 -9.59
N ALA A 171 -8.63 -15.27 -9.70
CA ALA A 171 -10.05 -15.27 -10.03
C ALA A 171 -10.27 -15.67 -11.50
N ALA A 172 -11.11 -16.69 -11.72
CA ALA A 172 -11.52 -17.09 -13.06
C ALA A 172 -12.35 -15.96 -13.71
N ILE A 173 -11.84 -15.42 -14.82
CA ILE A 173 -12.55 -14.43 -15.62
C ILE A 173 -13.64 -15.15 -16.41
N PRO A 174 -14.94 -14.80 -16.23
CA PRO A 174 -16.01 -15.42 -17.01
C PRO A 174 -15.86 -15.13 -18.51
N GLU A 175 -16.43 -15.99 -19.35
CA GLU A 175 -16.41 -15.77 -20.81
C GLU A 175 -17.03 -14.41 -21.16
N GLY A 176 -16.42 -13.71 -22.12
CA GLY A 176 -16.85 -12.38 -22.52
C GLY A 176 -16.57 -11.28 -21.50
N HIS A 177 -15.81 -11.56 -20.44
CA HIS A 177 -15.42 -10.55 -19.44
C HIS A 177 -13.95 -10.14 -19.56
N ARG A 178 -13.63 -8.95 -19.06
CA ARG A 178 -12.24 -8.48 -18.93
C ARG A 178 -12.05 -7.58 -17.72
N TRP A 179 -10.80 -7.49 -17.27
CA TRP A 179 -10.39 -6.52 -16.28
C TRP A 179 -10.23 -5.13 -16.91
N GLU A 180 -10.80 -4.13 -16.25
CA GLU A 180 -10.57 -2.72 -16.52
C GLU A 180 -10.21 -1.99 -15.23
N ILE A 181 -9.64 -0.80 -15.37
CA ILE A 181 -9.17 0.03 -14.28
C ILE A 181 -10.05 1.26 -14.16
N LEU A 182 -10.60 1.43 -12.97
CA LEU A 182 -11.28 2.64 -12.54
C LEU A 182 -10.27 3.53 -11.83
N VAL A 183 -10.15 4.77 -12.26
CA VAL A 183 -9.24 5.76 -11.68
C VAL A 183 -10.04 6.93 -11.16
N ARG A 184 -9.78 7.32 -9.91
CA ARG A 184 -10.31 8.55 -9.31
C ARG A 184 -9.18 9.51 -8.99
N GLN A 185 -9.23 10.74 -9.49
CA GLN A 185 -8.33 11.80 -9.08
C GLN A 185 -8.88 12.51 -7.84
N ILE A 186 -8.17 12.41 -6.71
CA ILE A 186 -8.53 13.14 -5.49
C ILE A 186 -8.09 14.60 -5.61
N LYS A 187 -6.87 14.80 -6.13
CA LYS A 187 -6.29 16.09 -6.50
C LYS A 187 -5.16 15.87 -7.49
N LYS A 188 -4.63 16.92 -8.11
CA LYS A 188 -3.50 16.80 -9.05
C LYS A 188 -2.34 16.02 -8.41
N GLY A 189 -1.86 15.00 -9.11
CA GLY A 189 -0.82 14.08 -8.63
C GLY A 189 -1.28 12.98 -7.67
N GLN A 190 -2.52 12.98 -7.18
CA GLN A 190 -3.03 11.96 -6.27
C GLN A 190 -4.25 11.24 -6.86
N ARG A 191 -4.09 9.94 -7.11
CA ARG A 191 -5.08 9.10 -7.79
C ARG A 191 -5.22 7.76 -7.09
N VAL A 192 -6.45 7.26 -7.02
CA VAL A 192 -6.78 5.91 -6.55
C VAL A 192 -7.15 5.07 -7.76
N ARG A 193 -6.71 3.81 -7.77
CA ARG A 193 -7.01 2.85 -8.83
C ARG A 193 -7.66 1.62 -8.24
N SER A 194 -8.72 1.16 -8.88
CA SER A 194 -9.41 -0.09 -8.54
C SER A 194 -9.60 -0.90 -9.81
N ALA A 195 -9.27 -2.19 -9.75
CA ALA A 195 -9.59 -3.12 -10.83
C ALA A 195 -11.03 -3.60 -10.66
N PHE A 196 -11.75 -3.72 -11.77
CA PHE A 196 -13.05 -4.37 -11.81
C PHE A 196 -13.17 -5.24 -13.06
N CYS A 197 -13.88 -6.36 -12.93
CA CYS A 197 -14.14 -7.27 -14.03
C CYS A 197 -15.53 -6.95 -14.59
N ARG A 198 -15.64 -6.82 -15.92
CA ARG A 198 -16.92 -6.47 -16.57
C ARG A 198 -17.24 -7.36 -17.75
N ASP A 199 -18.53 -7.51 -18.01
CA ASP A 199 -19.06 -8.10 -19.24
C ASP A 199 -18.87 -7.12 -20.40
N THR A 200 -18.05 -7.51 -21.39
CA THR A 200 -17.76 -6.70 -22.57
C THR A 200 -18.96 -6.47 -23.49
N ARG A 201 -20.03 -7.27 -23.36
CA ARG A 201 -21.28 -7.11 -24.11
C ARG A 201 -22.12 -5.95 -23.59
N THR A 202 -21.93 -5.56 -22.34
CA THR A 202 -22.59 -4.39 -21.76
C THR A 202 -21.76 -3.15 -22.09
N GLU A 203 -22.36 -2.16 -22.73
CA GLU A 203 -21.70 -0.87 -22.97
C GLU A 203 -21.69 -0.04 -21.68
N ILE A 204 -20.55 0.59 -21.36
CA ILE A 204 -20.45 1.55 -20.26
C ILE A 204 -20.27 2.93 -20.88
N PRO A 205 -21.26 3.83 -20.76
CA PRO A 205 -21.12 5.20 -21.22
C PRO A 205 -19.94 5.90 -20.51
N ASP A 206 -19.08 6.59 -21.28
CA ASP A 206 -18.00 7.42 -20.73
C ASP A 206 -18.55 8.77 -20.19
N VAL A 207 -19.38 8.66 -19.16
CA VAL A 207 -20.03 9.79 -18.48
C VAL A 207 -19.57 9.80 -17.03
N GLU A 208 -19.13 10.97 -16.54
CA GLU A 208 -18.57 11.15 -15.19
C GLU A 208 -19.45 10.50 -14.09
N ALA A 209 -20.76 10.78 -14.11
CA ALA A 209 -21.69 10.25 -13.11
C ALA A 209 -21.77 8.71 -13.12
N VAL A 210 -21.67 8.09 -14.29
CA VAL A 210 -21.70 6.62 -14.43
C VAL A 210 -20.40 6.03 -13.90
N ILE A 211 -19.25 6.57 -14.32
CA ILE A 211 -17.94 6.06 -13.88
C ILE A 211 -17.74 6.29 -12.38
N HIS A 212 -18.20 7.42 -11.85
CA HIS A 212 -18.22 7.69 -10.41
C HIS A 212 -19.07 6.66 -9.65
N ALA A 213 -20.27 6.34 -10.14
CA ALA A 213 -21.12 5.31 -9.56
C ALA A 213 -20.46 3.94 -9.54
N ILE A 214 -19.81 3.54 -10.63
CA ILE A 214 -19.08 2.27 -10.69
C ILE A 214 -17.91 2.30 -9.70
N PHE A 215 -17.13 3.39 -9.68
CA PHE A 215 -16.00 3.55 -8.76
C PHE A 215 -16.43 3.38 -7.30
N ASP A 216 -17.47 4.09 -6.86
CA ASP A 216 -17.96 4.03 -5.49
C ASP A 216 -18.49 2.64 -5.11
N THR A 217 -19.16 1.98 -6.05
CA THR A 217 -19.69 0.62 -5.84
C THR A 217 -18.55 -0.38 -5.65
N VAL A 218 -17.51 -0.30 -6.48
CA VAL A 218 -16.32 -1.16 -6.40
C VAL A 218 -15.47 -0.83 -5.16
N ALA A 219 -15.31 0.45 -4.82
CA ALA A 219 -14.42 0.91 -3.76
C ALA A 219 -14.96 0.70 -2.33
N ARG A 220 -16.29 0.61 -2.14
CA ARG A 220 -16.91 0.49 -0.81
C ARG A 220 -16.92 -0.92 -0.22
N ALA A 221 -16.38 -1.91 -0.92
CA ALA A 221 -16.07 -3.27 -0.43
C ALA A 221 -17.22 -4.05 0.27
N GLN A 222 -18.46 -3.56 0.25
CA GLN A 222 -19.64 -4.22 0.81
C GLN A 222 -20.42 -5.07 -0.22
N HIS A 223 -20.00 -5.08 -1.49
CA HIS A 223 -20.61 -5.92 -2.52
C HIS A 223 -19.69 -7.10 -2.84
N ALA A 224 -19.86 -8.18 -2.09
CA ALA A 224 -19.55 -9.52 -2.60
C ALA A 224 -20.67 -9.91 -3.57
N GLY A 225 -20.53 -9.63 -4.87
CA GLY A 225 -21.57 -9.93 -5.84
C GLY A 225 -21.39 -9.30 -7.21
N THR A 226 -22.33 -9.61 -8.11
CA THR A 226 -22.43 -8.99 -9.43
C THR A 226 -23.06 -7.61 -9.28
N ILE A 227 -22.40 -6.58 -9.80
CA ILE A 227 -22.94 -5.21 -9.87
C ILE A 227 -23.90 -5.15 -11.05
N THR A 228 -25.13 -4.67 -10.83
CA THR A 228 -26.16 -4.59 -11.89
C THR A 228 -26.19 -3.21 -12.55
N VAL A 229 -26.73 -3.15 -13.77
CA VAL A 229 -26.90 -1.88 -14.51
C VAL A 229 -27.87 -0.97 -13.76
N GLU A 230 -28.90 -1.53 -13.15
CA GLU A 230 -29.93 -0.82 -12.39
C GLU A 230 -29.34 -0.13 -11.15
N GLU A 231 -28.46 -0.82 -10.43
CA GLU A 231 -27.73 -0.26 -9.27
C GLU A 231 -26.88 0.94 -9.68
N ILE A 232 -26.09 0.79 -10.75
CA ILE A 232 -25.24 1.86 -11.27
C ILE A 232 -26.07 3.03 -11.78
N ALA A 233 -27.15 2.78 -12.52
CA ALA A 233 -28.03 3.82 -13.02
C ALA A 233 -28.72 4.60 -11.88
N ALA A 234 -29.16 3.90 -10.82
CA ALA A 234 -29.76 4.52 -9.65
C ALA A 234 -28.76 5.42 -8.90
N LEU A 235 -27.50 4.99 -8.78
CA LEU A 235 -26.45 5.76 -8.13
C LEU A 235 -25.99 6.94 -8.99
N ALA A 236 -25.79 6.73 -10.30
CA ALA A 236 -25.39 7.77 -11.24
C ALA A 236 -26.39 8.93 -11.29
N LYS A 237 -27.70 8.66 -11.19
CA LYS A 237 -28.73 9.70 -11.08
C LYS A 237 -28.53 10.62 -9.88
N ARG A 238 -27.99 10.12 -8.77
CA ARG A 238 -27.69 10.94 -7.57
C ARG A 238 -26.47 11.83 -7.76
N TYR A 239 -25.57 11.45 -8.67
CA TYR A 239 -24.36 12.19 -9.01
C TYR A 239 -24.57 13.16 -10.17
N HIS A 240 -25.71 13.08 -10.85
CA HIS A 240 -26.12 14.07 -11.83
C HIS A 240 -26.51 15.35 -11.09
N ILE A 241 -25.58 16.32 -11.06
CA ILE A 241 -25.86 17.69 -10.62
C ILE A 241 -26.44 18.41 -11.84
N PRO A 242 -27.69 18.91 -11.82
CA PRO A 242 -28.20 19.75 -12.89
C PRO A 242 -27.32 20.99 -13.04
N GLU A 243 -26.95 21.34 -14.27
CA GLU A 243 -26.26 22.61 -14.57
C GLU A 243 -27.07 23.77 -13.98
N GLY A 244 -26.50 24.48 -13.00
CA GLY A 244 -27.12 25.64 -12.36
C GLY A 244 -27.11 25.66 -10.82
N SER A 245 -26.69 24.59 -10.15
CA SER A 245 -26.55 24.59 -8.69
C SER A 245 -25.12 24.91 -8.28
N ALA A 246 -24.72 26.18 -8.37
CA ALA A 246 -23.48 26.63 -7.73
C ALA A 246 -23.62 26.51 -6.20
N PRO A 247 -22.70 25.83 -5.50
CA PRO A 247 -22.67 25.89 -4.05
C PRO A 247 -22.04 27.22 -3.62
N ASN A 248 -22.81 28.01 -2.85
CA ASN A 248 -22.29 29.09 -2.00
C ASN A 248 -21.40 28.53 -0.90
#